data_AF-A0AAX1ZW52-F1
#
_entry.id   AF-A0AAX1ZW52-F1
#
_cell.length_a   1.000
_cell.length_b   1.000
_cell.length_c   1.000
_cell.angle_alpha   90.00
_cell.angle_beta   90.00
_cell.angle_gamma   90.00
#
_symmetry.space_group_name_H-M   'P 1'
#
loop_
_entity.id
_entity.type
_entity.pdbx_description
1 polymer ?
#
loop_
_entity_poly.entity_id
_entity_poly.type
_entity_poly.pdbx_seq_one_letter_code
_entity_poly.pdbx_strand_id
1 'polypeptide(L)'
;MVFVLDTNKRPLAPCHGAVARKLLKQGKAAIYKRFPFTIILKKSVDESENETTYRLKIDYGSRHTGLAILRGQEVVWLGQLDHRTDI
;
A
#
# COMPACT_ATOMS: atom_id res chain seq x y z
N MET A 1 2.34 -6.43 4.20
CA MET A 1 2.64 -5.57 3.01
C MET A 1 2.89 -4.14 3.47
N VAL A 2 3.82 -3.41 2.86
CA VAL A 2 4.05 -1.97 3.12
C VAL A 2 3.85 -1.21 1.82
N PHE A 3 3.05 -0.14 1.86
CA PHE A 3 2.82 0.71 0.69
C PHE A 3 4.05 1.61 0.47
N VAL A 4 4.41 1.83 -0.80
CA VAL A 4 5.60 2.59 -1.18
C VAL A 4 5.20 3.68 -2.16
N LEU A 5 5.67 4.90 -1.91
CA LEU A 5 5.59 6.03 -2.83
C LEU A 5 6.99 6.41 -3.31
N ASP A 6 7.10 6.96 -4.51
CA ASP A 6 8.30 7.69 -4.93
C ASP A 6 8.31 9.13 -4.38
N THR A 7 9.38 9.88 -4.65
CA THR A 7 9.47 11.28 -4.20
C THR A 7 8.40 12.22 -4.78
N ASN A 8 7.77 11.83 -5.91
CA ASN A 8 6.67 12.55 -6.54
C ASN A 8 5.29 12.10 -6.02
N LYS A 9 5.27 11.26 -4.97
CA LYS A 9 4.07 10.65 -4.38
C LYS A 9 3.33 9.70 -5.33
N ARG A 10 4.02 9.17 -6.35
CA ARG A 10 3.47 8.15 -7.23
C ARG A 10 3.50 6.79 -6.53
N PRO A 11 2.40 6.02 -6.54
CA PRO A 11 2.39 4.68 -5.98
C PRO A 11 3.34 3.75 -6.71
N LEU A 12 4.20 3.06 -5.97
CA LEU A 12 5.06 1.99 -6.46
C LEU A 12 4.53 0.63 -5.99
N ALA A 13 5.04 -0.45 -6.58
CA ALA A 13 4.80 -1.79 -6.07
C ALA A 13 5.09 -1.85 -4.54
N PRO A 14 4.13 -2.33 -3.73
CA PRO A 14 4.35 -2.51 -2.30
C PRO A 14 5.47 -3.51 -2.04
N CYS A 15 6.14 -3.36 -0.89
CA CYS A 15 7.25 -4.21 -0.52
C CYS A 15 6.98 -5.01 0.76
N HIS A 16 7.81 -6.03 0.98
CA HIS A 16 7.81 -6.76 2.24
C HIS A 16 8.33 -5.89 3.38
N GLY A 17 7.83 -6.09 4.61
CA GLY A 17 8.23 -5.27 5.77
C GLY A 17 9.74 -5.28 6.05
N ALA A 18 10.43 -6.36 5.70
CA ALA A 18 11.90 -6.44 5.79
C ALA A 18 12.60 -5.43 4.85
N VAL A 19 12.10 -5.26 3.62
CA VAL A 19 12.64 -4.30 2.65
C VAL A 19 12.38 -2.88 3.13
N ALA A 20 11.16 -2.59 3.61
CA ALA A 20 10.82 -1.28 4.18
C ALA A 20 11.75 -0.90 5.34
N ARG A 21 11.98 -1.81 6.29
CA ARG A 21 12.92 -1.59 7.42
C ARG A 21 14.34 -1.33 6.92
N LYS A 22 14.83 -2.08 5.93
CA LYS A 22 16.16 -1.88 5.34
C LYS A 22 16.28 -0.48 4.72
N LEU A 23 15.29 -0.06 3.93
CA LEU A 23 15.27 1.27 3.29
C LEU A 23 15.24 2.40 4.31
N LEU A 24 14.42 2.27 5.36
CA LEU A 24 14.35 3.24 6.46
C LEU A 24 15.68 3.32 7.22
N LYS A 25 16.27 2.18 7.59
CA LYS A 25 17.58 2.12 8.29
C LYS A 25 18.71 2.72 7.45
N GLN A 26 18.67 2.55 6.13
CA GLN A 26 19.63 3.15 5.20
C GLN A 26 19.36 4.63 4.89
N GLY A 27 18.31 5.23 5.45
CA GLY A 27 17.95 6.62 5.20
C GLY A 27 17.46 6.90 3.78
N LYS A 28 17.15 5.87 2.98
CA LYS A 28 16.69 5.96 1.58
C LYS A 28 15.19 6.22 1.45
N ALA A 29 14.44 6.00 2.53
CA ALA A 29 13.02 6.25 2.62
C ALA A 29 12.68 6.97 3.93
N ALA A 30 11.47 7.54 4.00
CA ALA A 30 10.88 8.10 5.20
C ALA A 30 9.48 7.52 5.43
N ILE A 31 8.97 7.60 6.66
CA ILE A 31 7.59 7.23 6.96
C ILE A 31 6.68 8.33 6.41
N TYR A 32 5.76 7.97 5.51
CA TYR A 32 4.76 8.89 4.95
C TYR A 32 3.45 8.85 5.74
N LYS A 33 2.96 7.65 6.07
CA LYS A 33 1.72 7.45 6.84
C LYS A 33 1.87 6.24 7.76
N ARG A 34 1.29 6.30 8.96
CA ARG A 34 1.32 5.19 9.94
C ARG A 34 0.26 4.13 9.67
N PHE A 35 -0.93 4.51 9.22
CA PHE A 35 -1.98 3.56 8.83
C PHE A 35 -2.80 4.01 7.60
N PRO A 36 -2.92 3.19 6.55
CA PRO A 36 -2.07 2.01 6.33
C PRO A 36 -0.59 2.42 6.32
N PHE A 37 0.30 1.53 6.76
CA PHE A 37 1.71 1.86 6.90
C PHE A 37 2.34 2.06 5.51
N THR A 38 2.81 3.28 5.28
CA THR A 38 3.30 3.75 3.97
C THR A 38 4.65 4.43 4.14
N ILE A 39 5.61 4.06 3.30
CA ILE A 39 6.91 4.75 3.20
C ILE A 39 7.01 5.52 1.87
N ILE A 40 7.82 6.56 1.86
CA ILE A 40 8.14 7.34 0.66
C ILE A 40 9.65 7.27 0.40
N LEU A 41 10.05 6.95 -0.84
CA LEU A 41 11.44 6.95 -1.28
C LEU A 41 11.94 8.38 -1.49
N LYS A 42 13.22 8.63 -1.23
CA LYS A 42 13.87 9.92 -1.49
C LYS A 42 14.35 10.08 -2.94
N LYS A 43 13.88 9.24 -3.85
CA LYS A 43 14.19 9.30 -5.28
C LYS A 43 12.91 9.11 -6.09
N SER A 44 12.91 9.63 -7.31
CA SER A 44 11.94 9.24 -8.33
C SER A 44 12.28 7.86 -8.86
N VAL A 45 11.27 7.17 -9.36
CA VAL A 45 11.39 5.88 -10.04
C VAL A 45 10.70 6.03 -11.39
N ASP A 46 11.31 5.47 -12.44
CA ASP A 46 10.71 5.49 -13.77
C ASP A 46 9.46 4.61 -13.79
N GLU A 47 8.45 5.03 -14.55
CA GLU A 47 7.17 4.33 -14.65
C GLU A 47 7.33 2.94 -15.29
N SER A 48 8.31 2.81 -16.19
CA SER A 48 8.71 1.52 -16.79
C SER A 48 9.22 0.50 -15.76
N GLU A 49 9.69 0.93 -14.58
CA GLU A 49 10.13 0.02 -13.51
C GLU A 49 8.96 -0.45 -12.62
N ASN A 50 7.73 0.01 -12.86
CA ASN A 50 6.56 -0.23 -12.02
C ASN A 50 5.47 -1.07 -12.69
N GLU A 51 5.86 -2.16 -13.35
CA GLU A 51 4.99 -2.97 -14.24
C GLU A 51 3.96 -3.86 -13.52
N THR A 52 3.79 -3.76 -12.19
CA THR A 52 2.90 -4.68 -11.48
C THR A 52 1.46 -4.15 -11.41
N THR A 53 0.55 -4.83 -12.11
CA THR A 53 -0.89 -4.56 -12.02
C THR A 53 -1.50 -5.16 -10.76
N TYR A 54 -2.23 -4.35 -10.01
CA TYR A 54 -3.02 -4.76 -8.84
C TYR A 54 -4.51 -4.63 -9.12
N ARG A 55 -5.32 -5.56 -8.60
CA ARG A 55 -6.78 -5.48 -8.65
C ARG A 55 -7.34 -5.25 -7.25
N LEU A 56 -8.17 -4.22 -7.11
CA LEU A 56 -8.95 -4.00 -5.89
C LEU A 56 -10.30 -4.72 -6.03
N LYS A 57 -10.63 -5.55 -5.06
CA LYS A 57 -11.99 -6.07 -4.86
C LYS A 57 -12.59 -5.40 -3.63
N ILE A 58 -13.86 -5.04 -3.75
CA ILE A 58 -14.65 -4.38 -2.70
C ILE A 58 -15.86 -5.27 -2.46
N ASP A 59 -16.07 -5.63 -1.21
CA ASP A 59 -17.23 -6.39 -0.75
C ASP A 59 -18.00 -5.54 0.26
N TYR A 60 -19.22 -5.14 -0.09
CA TYR A 60 -20.00 -4.19 0.72
C TYR A 60 -21.02 -4.94 1.59
N GLY A 61 -21.06 -4.60 2.87
CA GLY A 61 -22.05 -5.07 3.83
C GLY A 61 -22.75 -3.90 4.52
N SER A 62 -23.77 -4.20 5.34
CA SER A 62 -24.52 -3.16 6.06
C SER A 62 -23.68 -2.44 7.12
N ARG A 63 -22.79 -3.16 7.81
CA ARG A 63 -21.93 -2.64 8.90
C ARG A 63 -20.46 -2.48 8.52
N HIS A 64 -19.99 -3.26 7.56
CA HIS A 64 -18.58 -3.32 7.20
C HIS A 64 -18.42 -3.38 5.68
N THR A 65 -17.38 -2.75 5.15
CA THR A 65 -16.90 -2.94 3.78
C THR A 65 -15.55 -3.63 3.81
N GLY A 66 -15.46 -4.80 3.19
CA GLY A 66 -14.23 -5.53 2.97
C GLY A 66 -13.47 -5.02 1.74
N LEU A 67 -12.16 -4.92 1.86
CA LEU A 67 -11.25 -4.51 0.80
C LEU A 67 -10.18 -5.59 0.61
N ALA A 68 -9.95 -6.03 -0.62
CA ALA A 68 -8.88 -6.95 -0.96
C ALA A 68 -8.06 -6.44 -2.14
N ILE A 69 -6.74 -6.37 -1.96
CA ILE A 69 -5.81 -6.07 -3.07
C ILE A 69 -5.20 -7.38 -3.53
N LEU A 70 -5.29 -7.63 -4.83
CA LEU A 70 -4.79 -8.84 -5.47
C LEU A 70 -3.68 -8.53 -6.47
N ARG A 71 -2.72 -9.44 -6.56
CA ARG A 71 -1.72 -9.51 -7.62
C ARG A 71 -1.91 -10.83 -8.35
N GLY A 72 -2.45 -10.80 -9.57
CA GLY A 72 -2.95 -12.01 -10.22
C GLY A 72 -4.07 -12.64 -9.38
N GLN A 73 -3.91 -13.92 -8.99
CA GLN A 73 -4.85 -14.64 -8.12
C GLN A 73 -4.47 -14.57 -6.62
N GLU A 74 -3.30 -14.04 -6.28
CA GLU A 74 -2.82 -13.93 -4.91
C GLU A 74 -3.42 -12.70 -4.22
N VAL A 75 -3.90 -12.86 -2.98
CA VAL A 75 -4.32 -11.75 -2.12
C VAL A 75 -3.11 -11.22 -1.36
N VAL A 76 -2.71 -9.97 -1.61
CA VAL A 76 -1.51 -9.35 -1.01
C VAL A 76 -1.83 -8.44 0.17
N TRP A 77 -3.07 -7.98 0.28
CA TRP A 77 -3.55 -7.17 1.40
C TRP A 77 -5.06 -7.28 1.58
N LEU A 78 -5.49 -7.23 2.84
CA LEU A 78 -6.87 -7.19 3.26
C LEU A 78 -7.08 -6.01 4.20
N GLY A 79 -8.25 -5.39 4.10
CA GLY A 79 -8.68 -4.36 5.02
C GLY A 79 -10.19 -4.39 5.20
N GLN A 80 -10.63 -3.80 6.30
CA GLN A 80 -12.04 -3.62 6.61
C GLN A 80 -12.26 -2.15 6.96
N LEU A 81 -13.36 -1.60 6.46
CA LEU A 81 -13.89 -0.31 6.85
C LEU A 81 -15.14 -0.56 7.70
N ASP A 82 -15.16 0.01 8.90
CA ASP A 82 -16.34 -0.03 9.76
C ASP A 82 -17.23 1.18 9.45
N HIS A 83 -18.49 0.91 9.15
CA HIS A 83 -19.44 1.96 8.80
C HIS A 83 -19.88 2.68 10.07
N ARG A 84 -19.86 4.02 9.99
CA ARG A 84 -20.48 4.84 11.02
C ARG A 84 -21.99 4.62 10.95
N THR A 85 -22.59 4.18 12.06
CA THR A 85 -24.01 3.80 12.15
C THR A 85 -24.82 4.71 13.08
N ASP A 86 -24.18 5.68 13.72
CA ASP A 86 -24.82 6.76 14.47
C ASP A 86 -25.13 7.94 13.53
N ILE A 87 -26.37 8.00 13.06
CA ILE A 87 -27.00 9.19 12.48
C ILE A 87 -28.28 9.46 13.28
#